data_AF-U1ZGF9-F1
#
_entry.id   AF-U1ZGF9-F1
#
_cell.length_a   1.000
_cell.length_b   1.000
_cell.length_c   1.000
_cell.angle_alpha   90.00
_cell.angle_beta   90.00
_cell.angle_gamma   90.00
#
_symmetry.space_group_name_H-M   'P 1'
#
loop_
_entity.id
_entity.type
_entity.pdbx_description
1 polymer ?
#
loop_
_entity_poly.entity_id
_entity_poly.type
_entity_poly.pdbx_seq_one_letter_code
_entity_poly.pdbx_strand_id
1 'polypeptide(L)'
;MRLPPDLWVTPLAGAAGGYLASLAGWPLPWMVGSLLAVIALRCISNRAFSELPGGRKAGQWLVASGIGLHFTSEVLAQVVSHLPIIVGGACVTLLLSLIGIAILRRGGVDRATAFFASMPGGASEMVNLALRHDAQPARVAAAHSLRLLLVVLLIPALFTWSLPAVDAPPAASRTSSQAQSTCAAGGASTRLKQP
;
A
#
# COMPACT_ATOMS: atom_id res chain seq x y z
N MET A 1 -18.08 -25.94 7.76
CA MET A 1 -17.11 -25.25 8.62
C MET A 1 -17.84 -24.15 9.38
N ARG A 2 -17.96 -24.25 10.71
CA ARG A 2 -18.49 -23.16 11.54
C ARG A 2 -17.36 -22.16 11.73
N LEU A 3 -17.47 -20.99 11.09
CA LEU A 3 -16.50 -19.91 11.27
C LEU A 3 -16.62 -19.39 12.72
N PRO A 4 -15.51 -19.14 13.42
CA PRO A 4 -15.56 -18.67 14.78
C PRO A 4 -16.02 -17.18 14.78
N PRO A 5 -16.81 -16.75 15.78
CA PRO A 5 -17.45 -15.43 15.77
C PRO A 5 -16.48 -14.25 15.93
N ASP A 6 -15.25 -14.50 16.39
CA ASP A 6 -14.16 -13.51 16.51
C ASP A 6 -13.59 -13.04 15.16
N LEU A 7 -13.96 -13.72 14.08
CA LEU A 7 -13.49 -13.43 12.72
C LEU A 7 -13.83 -12.01 12.23
N TRP A 8 -15.01 -11.53 12.59
CA TRP A 8 -15.52 -10.23 12.14
C TRP A 8 -14.94 -9.06 12.92
N VAL A 9 -14.29 -9.32 14.06
CA VAL A 9 -13.77 -8.26 14.94
C VAL A 9 -12.69 -7.45 14.24
N THR A 10 -11.78 -8.10 13.52
CA THR A 10 -10.68 -7.41 12.83
C THR A 10 -11.12 -6.52 11.65
N PRO A 11 -11.98 -6.96 10.71
CA PRO A 11 -12.47 -6.08 9.64
C PRO A 11 -13.39 -4.98 10.17
N LEU A 12 -14.24 -5.24 11.18
CA LEU A 12 -15.10 -4.23 11.78
C LEU A 12 -14.28 -3.14 12.50
N ALA A 13 -13.28 -3.54 13.28
CA ALA A 13 -12.36 -2.60 13.92
C ALA A 13 -11.57 -1.79 12.89
N GLY A 14 -11.12 -2.42 11.80
CA GLY A 14 -10.46 -1.74 10.69
C GLY A 14 -11.37 -0.71 10.00
N ALA A 15 -12.63 -1.08 9.73
CA ALA A 15 -13.61 -0.18 9.13
C ALA A 15 -13.97 1.00 10.04
N ALA A 16 -14.19 0.73 11.33
CA ALA A 16 -14.41 1.77 12.34
C ALA A 16 -13.21 2.71 12.46
N GLY A 17 -11.98 2.17 12.49
CA GLY A 17 -10.75 2.94 12.50
C GLY A 17 -10.57 3.84 11.28
N GLY A 18 -10.83 3.29 10.08
CA GLY A 18 -10.79 4.05 8.83
C GLY A 18 -11.82 5.17 8.80
N TYR A 19 -13.05 4.90 9.27
CA TYR A 19 -14.10 5.90 9.38
C TYR A 19 -13.74 7.02 10.38
N LEU A 20 -13.24 6.67 11.57
CA LEU A 20 -12.77 7.66 12.55
C LEU A 20 -11.61 8.52 12.02
N ALA A 21 -10.64 7.90 11.33
CA ALA A 21 -9.54 8.63 10.71
C ALA A 21 -10.01 9.54 9.56
N SER A 22 -11.10 9.18 8.87
CA SER A 22 -11.69 10.02 7.83
C SER A 22 -12.29 11.30 8.38
N LEU A 23 -12.87 11.25 9.59
CA LEU A 23 -13.36 12.43 10.30
C LEU A 23 -12.22 13.32 10.81
N ALA A 24 -11.08 12.72 11.15
CA ALA A 24 -9.89 13.42 11.60
C ALA A 24 -9.09 14.11 10.46
N GLY A 25 -9.48 13.92 9.19
CA GLY A 25 -8.82 14.55 8.05
C GLY A 25 -7.39 14.04 7.79
N TRP A 26 -7.06 12.84 8.25
CA TRP A 26 -5.72 12.28 8.11
C TRP A 26 -5.43 11.80 6.68
N PRO A 27 -4.16 11.85 6.20
CA PRO A 27 -3.82 11.39 4.86
C PRO A 27 -3.98 9.87 4.74
N LEU A 28 -4.66 9.42 3.68
CA LEU A 28 -5.06 8.02 3.46
C LEU A 28 -5.81 7.41 4.68
N PRO A 29 -6.95 8.00 5.08
CA PRO A 29 -7.58 7.70 6.36
C PRO A 29 -8.01 6.24 6.48
N TRP A 30 -8.47 5.64 5.39
CA TRP A 30 -8.90 4.24 5.36
C TRP A 30 -7.74 3.25 5.56
N MET A 31 -6.54 3.53 5.04
CA MET A 31 -5.37 2.66 5.24
C MET A 31 -4.78 2.87 6.63
N VAL A 32 -4.53 4.12 7.00
CA VAL A 32 -3.84 4.45 8.26
C VAL A 32 -4.75 4.17 9.45
N GLY A 33 -6.02 4.58 9.38
CA GLY A 33 -7.00 4.36 10.42
C GLY A 33 -7.29 2.89 10.66
N SER A 34 -7.40 2.06 9.61
CA SER A 34 -7.60 0.62 9.78
C SER A 34 -6.37 -0.06 10.38
N LEU A 35 -5.16 0.31 9.96
CA LEU A 35 -3.91 -0.21 10.51
C LEU A 35 -3.79 0.11 12.00
N LEU A 36 -3.97 1.38 12.39
CA LEU A 36 -3.86 1.81 13.79
C LEU A 36 -4.94 1.19 14.66
N ALA A 37 -6.19 1.12 14.20
CA ALA A 37 -7.27 0.52 14.97
C ALA A 37 -7.03 -0.98 15.23
N VAL A 38 -6.54 -1.74 14.25
CA VAL A 38 -6.22 -3.16 14.44
C VAL A 38 -5.01 -3.35 15.36
N ILE A 39 -3.99 -2.49 15.26
CA ILE A 39 -2.85 -2.52 16.19
C ILE A 39 -3.30 -2.21 17.62
N ALA A 40 -4.08 -1.14 17.82
CA ALA A 40 -4.60 -0.76 19.12
C ALA A 40 -5.47 -1.86 19.73
N LEU A 41 -6.38 -2.45 18.93
CA LEU A 41 -7.21 -3.56 19.35
C LEU A 41 -6.38 -4.76 19.82
N ARG A 42 -5.31 -5.12 19.09
CA ARG A 42 -4.40 -6.21 19.45
C ARG A 42 -3.61 -5.91 20.72
N CYS A 43 -3.11 -4.69 20.89
CA CYS A 43 -2.37 -4.28 22.08
C CYS A 43 -3.26 -4.22 23.34
N ILE A 44 -4.48 -3.69 23.23
CA ILE A 44 -5.41 -3.55 24.37
C ILE A 44 -5.98 -4.90 24.78
N SER A 45 -6.37 -5.73 23.81
CA SER A 45 -7.02 -7.02 24.11
C SER A 45 -6.04 -8.09 24.58
N ASN A 46 -4.73 -7.91 24.32
CA ASN A 46 -3.66 -8.89 24.54
C ASN A 46 -4.01 -10.32 24.05
N ARG A 47 -4.85 -10.40 23.02
CA ARG A 47 -5.35 -11.65 22.43
C ARG A 47 -4.93 -11.74 20.98
N ALA A 48 -4.50 -12.93 20.58
CA ALA A 48 -4.34 -13.28 19.18
C ALA A 48 -5.72 -13.53 18.58
N PHE A 49 -6.26 -12.56 17.85
CA PHE A 49 -7.47 -12.76 17.05
C PHE A 49 -7.19 -13.68 15.87
N SER A 50 -8.14 -14.56 15.56
CA SER A 50 -8.06 -15.43 14.39
C SER A 50 -7.91 -14.60 13.11
N GLU A 51 -6.97 -15.00 12.26
CA GLU A 51 -6.81 -14.39 10.94
C GLU A 51 -7.99 -14.78 10.05
N LEU A 52 -8.47 -13.84 9.23
CA LEU A 52 -9.50 -14.11 8.24
C LEU A 52 -8.95 -15.15 7.23
N PRO A 53 -9.53 -16.36 7.11
CA PRO A 53 -9.06 -17.36 6.16
C PRO A 53 -9.01 -16.78 4.75
N GLY A 54 -7.81 -16.69 4.17
CA GLY A 54 -7.61 -16.11 2.84
C GLY A 54 -7.70 -14.58 2.76
N GLY A 55 -7.98 -13.86 3.85
CA GLY A 55 -8.12 -12.39 3.85
C GLY A 55 -6.88 -11.67 3.36
N ARG A 56 -5.69 -12.12 3.78
CA ARG A 56 -4.41 -11.59 3.27
C ARG A 56 -4.24 -11.82 1.77
N LYS A 57 -4.57 -13.03 1.29
CA LYS A 57 -4.47 -13.37 -0.14
C LYS A 57 -5.44 -12.54 -0.96
N ALA A 58 -6.68 -12.40 -0.52
CA ALA A 58 -7.69 -11.56 -1.17
C ALA A 58 -7.26 -10.09 -1.22
N GLY A 59 -6.73 -9.54 -0.12
CA GLY A 59 -6.20 -8.19 -0.08
C GLY A 59 -5.01 -7.99 -1.01
N GLN A 60 -4.08 -8.97 -1.08
CA GLN A 60 -2.97 -8.94 -2.03
C GLN A 60 -3.47 -8.96 -3.48
N TRP A 61 -4.46 -9.78 -3.83
CA TRP A 61 -5.07 -9.79 -5.15
C TRP A 61 -5.70 -8.45 -5.49
N LEU A 62 -6.51 -7.87 -4.59
CA LEU A 62 -7.18 -6.61 -4.80
C LEU A 62 -6.19 -5.45 -5.03
N VAL A 63 -5.18 -5.34 -4.16
CA VAL A 63 -4.16 -4.29 -4.27
C VAL A 63 -3.27 -4.50 -5.49
N ALA A 64 -2.88 -5.75 -5.79
CA ALA A 64 -2.09 -6.06 -6.97
C ALA A 64 -2.84 -5.77 -8.28
N SER A 65 -4.13 -6.12 -8.38
CA SER A 65 -4.95 -5.77 -9.53
C SER A 65 -5.14 -4.25 -9.66
N GLY A 66 -5.35 -3.54 -8.56
CA GLY A 66 -5.43 -2.08 -8.56
C GLY A 66 -4.16 -1.43 -9.11
N ILE A 67 -3.00 -1.75 -8.53
CA ILE A 67 -1.70 -1.26 -9.00
C ILE A 67 -1.42 -1.73 -10.44
N GLY A 68 -1.80 -2.95 -10.79
CA GLY A 68 -1.66 -3.54 -12.12
C GLY A 68 -2.37 -2.74 -13.21
N LEU A 69 -3.59 -2.26 -12.93
CA LEU A 69 -4.38 -1.44 -13.85
C LEU A 69 -3.80 -0.03 -14.07
N HIS A 70 -2.88 0.41 -13.20
CA HIS A 70 -2.16 1.68 -13.39
C HIS A 70 -0.97 1.58 -14.35
N PHE A 71 -0.60 0.38 -14.81
CA PHE A 71 0.44 0.24 -15.83
C PHE A 71 -0.12 0.59 -17.22
N THR A 72 0.01 1.86 -17.60
CA THR A 72 -0.26 2.36 -18.96
C THR A 72 1.03 2.59 -19.74
N SER A 73 0.92 2.79 -21.06
CA SER A 73 2.05 3.14 -21.93
C SER A 73 2.81 4.37 -21.45
N GLU A 74 2.09 5.37 -20.94
CA GLU A 74 2.64 6.64 -20.47
C GLU A 74 3.45 6.43 -19.19
N VAL A 75 2.95 5.62 -18.26
CA VAL A 75 3.67 5.28 -17.02
C VAL A 75 4.93 4.48 -17.34
N LEU A 76 4.87 3.54 -18.29
CA LEU A 76 6.05 2.78 -18.71
C LEU A 76 7.13 3.70 -19.29
N ALA A 77 6.75 4.67 -20.14
CA ALA A 77 7.69 5.66 -20.67
C ALA A 77 8.36 6.49 -19.57
N GLN A 78 7.59 6.89 -18.54
CA GLN A 78 8.11 7.60 -17.36
C GLN A 78 9.06 6.72 -16.53
N VAL A 79 8.75 5.44 -16.34
CA VAL A 79 9.63 4.50 -15.62
C VAL A 79 10.96 4.32 -16.34
N VAL A 80 10.93 4.22 -17.68
CA VAL A 80 12.15 4.08 -18.48
C VAL A 80 12.98 5.37 -18.45
N SER A 81 12.36 6.55 -18.53
CA SER A 81 13.09 7.82 -18.45
C SER A 81 13.71 8.06 -17.07
N HIS A 82 13.05 7.60 -16.00
CA HIS A 82 13.53 7.73 -14.61
C HIS A 82 14.28 6.48 -14.11
N LEU A 83 14.61 5.55 -14.99
CA LEU A 83 15.31 4.31 -14.65
C LEU A 83 16.61 4.56 -13.86
N PRO A 84 17.46 5.55 -14.18
CA PRO A 84 18.68 5.82 -13.41
C PRO A 84 18.39 6.20 -11.95
N ILE A 85 17.32 6.96 -11.70
CA ILE A 85 16.91 7.37 -10.35
C ILE A 85 16.37 6.16 -9.59
N ILE A 86 15.57 5.31 -10.23
CA ILE A 86 15.02 4.09 -9.64
C ILE A 86 16.15 3.13 -9.24
N VAL A 87 17.09 2.88 -10.16
CA VAL A 87 18.26 2.03 -9.90
C VAL A 87 19.14 2.65 -8.81
N GLY A 88 19.35 3.97 -8.84
CA GLY A 88 20.05 4.70 -7.79
C GLY A 88 19.40 4.51 -6.42
N GLY A 89 18.08 4.66 -6.32
CA GLY A 89 17.32 4.42 -5.10
C GLY A 89 17.40 2.96 -4.61
N ALA A 90 17.38 2.00 -5.53
CA ALA A 90 17.59 0.58 -5.20
C ALA A 90 18.99 0.33 -4.64
N CYS A 91 20.03 0.88 -5.29
CA CYS A 91 21.41 0.80 -4.80
C CYS A 91 21.59 1.44 -3.43
N VAL A 92 21.02 2.64 -3.20
CA VAL A 92 21.05 3.31 -1.90
C VAL A 92 20.34 2.46 -0.83
N THR A 93 19.18 1.89 -1.17
CA THR A 93 18.44 1.00 -0.25
C THR A 93 19.27 -0.24 0.09
N LEU A 94 19.95 -0.84 -0.88
CA LEU A 94 20.84 -1.98 -0.67
C LEU A 94 22.02 -1.61 0.24
N LEU A 95 22.68 -0.47 -0.02
CA LEU A 95 23.78 0.02 0.81
C LEU A 95 23.33 0.27 2.25
N LEU A 96 22.19 0.93 2.44
CA LEU A 96 21.62 1.17 3.76
C LEU A 96 21.27 -0.14 4.48
N SER A 97 20.84 -1.16 3.72
CA SER A 97 20.56 -2.49 4.26
C SER A 97 21.85 -3.18 4.74
N LEU A 98 22.96 -3.04 4.01
CA LEU A 98 24.28 -3.54 4.45
C LEU A 98 24.75 -2.85 5.74
N ILE A 99 24.54 -1.54 5.85
CA ILE A 99 24.83 -0.78 7.08
C ILE A 99 23.94 -1.29 8.23
N GLY A 100 22.65 -1.51 7.97
CA GLY A 100 21.71 -2.09 8.94
C GLY A 100 22.16 -3.45 9.46
N ILE A 101 22.64 -4.33 8.58
CA ILE A 101 23.22 -5.63 8.97
C ILE A 101 24.42 -5.41 9.89
N ALA A 102 25.35 -4.53 9.54
CA ALA A 102 26.53 -4.26 10.35
C ALA A 102 26.16 -3.75 11.75
N ILE A 103 25.15 -2.89 11.86
CA ILE A 103 24.63 -2.38 13.14
C ILE A 103 24.02 -3.50 13.97
N LEU A 104 23.12 -4.31 13.40
CA LEU A 104 22.49 -5.44 14.10
C LEU A 104 23.52 -6.46 14.58
N ARG A 105 24.54 -6.71 13.77
CA ARG A 105 25.66 -7.60 14.10
C ARG A 105 26.47 -7.09 15.29
N ARG A 106 26.69 -5.77 15.40
CA ARG A 106 27.32 -5.16 16.58
C ARG A 106 26.46 -5.29 17.83
N GLY A 107 25.13 -5.31 17.68
CA GLY A 107 24.18 -5.57 18.76
C GLY A 107 24.03 -7.04 19.17
N GLY A 108 24.87 -7.95 18.66
CA GLY A 108 24.84 -9.38 19.03
C GLY A 108 23.73 -10.20 18.35
N VAL A 109 23.09 -9.67 17.30
CA VAL A 109 22.11 -10.43 16.51
C VAL A 109 22.84 -11.43 15.60
N ASP A 110 22.28 -12.63 15.48
CA ASP A 110 22.79 -13.68 14.59
C ASP A 110 22.90 -13.20 13.11
N ARG A 111 23.84 -13.78 12.36
CA ARG A 111 24.15 -13.38 10.98
C ARG A 111 22.96 -13.52 10.05
N ALA A 112 22.28 -14.67 10.09
CA ALA A 112 21.15 -14.94 9.23
C ALA A 112 19.96 -14.05 9.62
N THR A 113 19.72 -13.87 10.93
CA THR A 113 18.66 -12.99 11.41
C THR A 113 18.89 -11.52 11.01
N ALA A 114 20.11 -11.01 11.16
CA ALA A 114 20.46 -9.65 10.76
C ALA A 114 20.30 -9.45 9.25
N PHE A 115 20.77 -10.41 8.45
CA PHE A 115 20.64 -10.38 6.99
C PHE A 115 19.17 -10.34 6.54
N PHE A 116 18.36 -11.30 6.96
CA PHE A 116 16.96 -11.39 6.54
C PHE A 116 16.08 -10.28 7.13
N ALA A 117 16.43 -9.71 8.29
CA ALA A 117 15.68 -8.59 8.85
C ALA A 117 15.96 -7.26 8.12
N SER A 118 17.20 -7.04 7.68
CA SER A 118 17.62 -5.78 7.06
C SER A 118 17.46 -5.75 5.55
N MET A 119 17.55 -6.88 4.86
CA MET A 119 17.46 -6.90 3.40
C MET A 119 16.07 -6.46 2.88
N PRO A 120 16.01 -5.71 1.77
CA PRO A 120 14.76 -5.37 1.12
C PRO A 120 14.20 -6.62 0.42
N GLY A 121 12.90 -6.85 0.55
CA GLY A 121 12.27 -8.06 0.01
C GLY A 121 10.84 -8.23 0.49
N GLY A 122 10.16 -9.25 -0.05
CA GLY A 122 8.82 -9.64 0.37
C GLY A 122 8.84 -10.20 1.80
N ALA A 123 8.05 -9.62 2.71
CA ALA A 123 8.05 -10.00 4.13
C ALA A 123 7.78 -11.50 4.35
N SER A 124 6.84 -12.09 3.60
CA SER A 124 6.55 -13.53 3.69
C SER A 124 7.72 -14.40 3.22
N GLU A 125 8.40 -14.00 2.15
CA GLU A 125 9.55 -14.73 1.62
C GLU A 125 10.75 -14.64 2.57
N MET A 126 11.05 -13.46 3.11
CA MET A 126 12.16 -13.29 4.03
C MET A 126 11.97 -14.08 5.33
N VAL A 127 10.73 -14.15 5.85
CA VAL A 127 10.42 -14.98 7.02
C VAL A 127 10.53 -16.48 6.69
N ASN A 128 10.11 -16.92 5.50
CA ASN A 128 10.27 -18.31 5.05
C ASN A 128 11.75 -18.69 4.88
N LEU A 129 12.55 -17.82 4.27
CA LEU A 129 13.99 -18.02 4.16
C LEU A 129 14.66 -18.05 5.53
N ALA A 130 14.26 -17.18 6.46
CA ALA A 130 14.77 -17.16 7.82
C ALA A 130 14.53 -18.50 8.55
N LEU A 131 13.34 -19.09 8.40
CA LEU A 131 13.02 -20.42 8.94
C LEU A 131 13.93 -21.53 8.42
N ARG A 132 14.42 -21.41 7.18
CA ARG A 132 15.29 -22.41 6.55
C ARG A 132 16.78 -22.24 6.87
N HIS A 133 17.17 -21.11 7.44
CA HIS A 133 18.58 -20.73 7.66
C HIS A 133 18.89 -20.48 9.15
N ASP A 134 18.15 -21.15 10.05
CA ASP A 134 18.34 -21.08 11.51
C ASP A 134 18.30 -19.66 12.10
N ALA A 135 17.60 -18.74 11.41
CA ALA A 135 17.38 -17.39 11.88
C ALA A 135 16.13 -17.31 12.76
N GLN A 136 16.00 -16.22 13.55
CA GLN A 136 14.83 -15.99 14.40
C GLN A 136 13.68 -15.35 13.60
N PRO A 137 12.66 -16.12 13.16
CA PRO A 137 11.68 -15.65 12.18
C PRO A 137 10.77 -14.57 12.76
N ALA A 138 10.49 -14.63 14.06
CA ALA A 138 9.71 -13.63 14.77
C ALA A 138 10.36 -12.23 14.72
N ARG A 139 11.70 -12.15 14.83
CA ARG A 139 12.45 -10.89 14.73
C ARG A 139 12.44 -10.35 13.31
N VAL A 140 12.59 -11.22 12.32
CA VAL A 140 12.54 -10.84 10.89
C VAL A 140 11.15 -10.32 10.51
N ALA A 141 10.09 -11.00 10.97
CA ALA A 141 8.70 -10.59 10.77
C ALA A 141 8.44 -9.22 11.41
N ALA A 142 8.85 -9.03 12.66
CA ALA A 142 8.69 -7.77 13.38
C ALA A 142 9.40 -6.61 12.66
N ALA A 143 10.64 -6.81 12.19
CA ALA A 143 11.39 -5.78 11.47
C ALA A 143 10.69 -5.37 10.15
N HIS A 144 10.19 -6.35 9.40
CA HIS A 144 9.46 -6.09 8.15
C HIS A 144 8.11 -5.40 8.40
N SER A 145 7.38 -5.82 9.44
CA SER A 145 6.13 -5.16 9.85
C SER A 145 6.37 -3.72 10.30
N LEU A 146 7.43 -3.48 11.09
CA LEU A 146 7.81 -2.13 11.52
C LEU A 146 8.17 -1.26 10.31
N ARG A 147 8.92 -1.79 9.34
CA ARG A 147 9.24 -1.06 8.10
C ARG A 147 7.97 -0.62 7.36
N LEU A 148 7.01 -1.52 7.17
CA LEU A 148 5.75 -1.20 6.51
C LEU A 148 4.94 -0.17 7.32
N LEU A 149 4.89 -0.32 8.64
CA LEU A 149 4.23 0.64 9.53
C LEU A 149 4.82 2.04 9.40
N LEU A 150 6.15 2.16 9.48
CA LEU A 150 6.84 3.45 9.34
C LEU A 150 6.61 4.06 7.96
N VAL A 151 6.70 3.27 6.90
CA VAL A 151 6.46 3.73 5.52
C VAL A 151 5.02 4.24 5.35
N VAL A 152 4.02 3.48 5.83
CA VAL A 152 2.60 3.83 5.69
C VAL A 152 2.22 5.05 6.54
N LEU A 153 2.86 5.26 7.68
CA LEU A 153 2.60 6.43 8.53
C LEU A 153 3.37 7.67 8.07
N LEU A 154 4.68 7.52 7.82
CA LEU A 154 5.56 8.65 7.59
C LEU A 154 5.45 9.19 6.16
N ILE A 155 5.35 8.35 5.13
CA ILE A 155 5.32 8.85 3.74
C ILE A 155 4.11 9.77 3.50
N PRO A 156 2.85 9.35 3.79
CA PRO A 156 1.71 10.23 3.59
C PRO A 156 1.77 11.49 4.45
N ALA A 157 2.17 11.36 5.72
CA ALA A 157 2.30 12.50 6.63
C ALA A 157 3.34 13.52 6.13
N LEU A 158 4.50 13.05 5.67
CA LEU A 158 5.53 13.90 5.06
C LEU A 158 4.97 14.56 3.81
N PHE A 159 4.35 13.82 2.89
CA PHE A 159 3.82 14.40 1.66
C PHE A 159 2.75 15.47 1.92
N THR A 160 1.86 15.25 2.87
CA THR A 160 0.78 16.21 3.19
C THR A 160 1.26 17.44 3.95
N TRP A 161 2.29 17.31 4.80
CA TRP A 161 2.75 18.44 5.63
C TRP A 161 3.97 19.18 5.07
N SER A 162 4.79 18.56 4.21
CA SER A 162 6.04 19.16 3.73
C SER A 162 6.01 19.64 2.27
N LEU A 163 5.04 19.23 1.46
CA LEU A 163 4.87 19.75 0.09
C LEU A 163 3.78 20.84 0.07
N PRO A 164 4.00 21.96 -0.65
CA PRO A 164 2.93 22.89 -0.99
C PRO A 164 1.79 22.13 -1.68
N ALA A 165 0.55 22.60 -1.55
CA ALA A 165 -0.59 22.00 -2.23
C ALA A 165 -0.28 21.90 -3.73
N VAL A 166 -0.01 20.68 -4.20
CA VAL A 166 0.11 20.40 -5.63
C VAL A 166 -1.30 20.44 -6.16
N ASP A 167 -1.60 21.46 -6.96
CA ASP A 167 -2.88 21.55 -7.67
C ASP A 167 -3.10 20.23 -8.42
N ALA A 168 -4.25 19.62 -8.17
CA ALA A 168 -4.63 18.41 -8.89
C ALA A 168 -4.53 18.69 -10.40
N PRO A 169 -3.85 17.83 -11.18
CA PRO A 169 -3.91 17.92 -12.64
C PRO A 169 -5.38 18.05 -13.03
N PRO A 170 -5.75 19.02 -13.88
CA PRO A 170 -7.15 19.28 -14.19
C PRO A 170 -7.77 17.95 -14.58
N ALA A 171 -8.74 17.51 -13.76
CA ALA A 171 -9.48 16.30 -14.02
C ALA A 171 -9.90 16.36 -15.48
N ALA A 172 -9.64 15.30 -16.24
CA ALA A 172 -10.12 15.08 -17.59
C ALA A 172 -11.66 15.02 -17.57
N SER A 173 -12.26 16.18 -17.31
CA SER A 173 -13.67 16.45 -17.35
C SER A 173 -13.90 17.08 -18.72
N ARG A 174 -14.77 16.42 -19.50
CA ARG A 174 -15.58 16.98 -20.60
C ARG A 174 -15.34 16.52 -22.05
N THR A 175 -14.64 15.41 -22.36
CA THR A 175 -14.68 14.91 -23.76
C THR A 175 -15.90 14.02 -24.07
N SER A 176 -16.53 13.37 -23.08
CA SER A 176 -17.71 12.52 -23.33
C SER A 176 -19.04 13.27 -23.48
N SER A 177 -19.16 14.50 -22.95
CA SER A 177 -20.40 15.28 -23.07
C SER A 177 -20.56 16.00 -24.40
N GLN A 178 -19.47 16.29 -25.13
CA GLN A 178 -19.54 17.01 -26.40
C GLN A 178 -19.92 16.11 -27.58
N ALA A 179 -19.58 14.81 -27.52
CA ALA A 179 -19.97 13.82 -28.54
C ALA A 179 -21.47 13.49 -28.50
N GLN A 180 -22.13 13.55 -27.35
CA GLN A 180 -23.59 13.34 -27.25
C GLN A 180 -24.39 14.56 -27.75
N SER A 181 -23.87 15.78 -27.61
CA SER A 181 -24.54 17.00 -28.09
C SER A 181 -24.47 17.15 -29.62
N THR A 182 -23.39 16.72 -30.27
CA THR A 182 -23.30 16.69 -31.74
C THR A 182 -24.13 15.57 -32.37
N CYS A 183 -24.27 14.41 -31.73
CA CYS A 183 -25.20 13.38 -32.19
C CYS A 183 -26.69 13.78 -32.04
N ALA A 184 -27.04 14.58 -31.03
CA ALA A 184 -28.41 15.09 -30.86
C ALA A 184 -28.73 16.24 -31.84
N ALA A 185 -27.76 17.12 -32.15
CA ALA A 185 -27.96 18.21 -33.10
C ALA A 185 -27.99 17.76 -34.58
N GLY A 186 -27.37 16.61 -34.91
CA GLY A 186 -27.38 16.06 -36.27
C GLY A 186 -28.71 15.40 -36.72
N GLY A 187 -29.64 15.14 -35.79
CA GLY A 187 -30.90 14.42 -36.07
C GLY A 187 -32.12 15.29 -36.38
N ALA A 188 -32.03 16.62 -36.24
CA ALA A 188 -33.22 17.50 -36.30
C ALA A 188 -33.38 18.31 -37.60
N SER A 189 -32.41 18.27 -38.52
CA SER A 189 -32.40 19.16 -39.71
C SER A 189 -32.85 18.53 -41.04
N THR A 190 -33.54 17.37 -41.00
CA THR A 190 -34.09 16.70 -42.20
C THR A 190 -35.61 16.78 -42.32
N ARG A 191 -36.29 17.59 -41.50
CA ARG A 191 -37.74 17.76 -41.56
C ARG A 191 -38.09 19.23 -41.71
N LEU A 192 -38.05 19.74 -42.93
CA LEU A 192 -38.89 20.83 -43.49
C LEU A 192 -38.37 21.20 -44.89
N LYS A 193 -38.63 20.32 -45.85
CA LYS A 193 -38.72 20.70 -47.27
C LYS A 193 -39.88 19.93 -47.87
N GLN A 194 -41.02 20.60 -48.02
CA GLN A 194 -42.03 20.45 -49.09
C GLN A 194 -43.37 21.07 -48.66
N PRO A 195 -44.21 21.52 -49.60
CA PRO A 195 -43.98 21.72 -51.04
C PRO A 195 -43.51 23.15 -51.39
#